data_AF-A0A3C0FS59-F1
#
_entry.id   AF-A0A3C0FS59-F1
#
_cell.length_a   1.000
_cell.length_b   1.000
_cell.length_c   1.000
_cell.angle_alpha   90.00
_cell.angle_beta   90.00
_cell.angle_gamma   90.00
#
_symmetry.space_group_name_H-M   'P 1'
#
loop_
_entity.id
_entity.type
_entity.pdbx_description
1 polymer ?
#
loop_
_entity_poly.entity_id
_entity_poly.type
_entity_poly.pdbx_seq_one_letter_code
_entity_poly.pdbx_strand_id
1 'polypeptide(L)'
;MCLVLIAIGFLQSWNVAFGIFNLCVISAVMALGVNMQWGYAGLFNVGVMGFTALGGLTAVLVSMPPVGDAWAAAGGDIALSLLSLAGTIVAVIYARRVVPPVLKLPVTLVLLLAGYFLIGVFFGPATDAIESIDPALSGYLGGAGLPVLVAWPLAGLVAAGAGWLIGRIALGLRADYLAIATLGISEIIIAIIKYEEWLSRGVKNVTGIPRPVPYEVNLVESEWFINLANFFGASEISDAASL
;
A
#
# COMPACT_ATOMS: atom_id res chain seq x y z
N MET A 1 12.09 -15.68 24.15
CA MET A 1 12.44 -14.49 23.36
C MET A 1 13.24 -13.46 24.14
N CYS A 2 12.74 -12.94 25.27
CA CYS A 2 13.40 -11.84 26.00
C CYS A 2 14.86 -12.14 26.38
N LEU A 3 15.15 -13.35 26.85
CA LEU A 3 16.52 -13.77 27.18
C LEU A 3 17.46 -13.73 25.98
N VAL A 4 16.98 -14.08 24.79
CA VAL A 4 17.76 -14.05 23.54
C VAL A 4 18.03 -12.61 23.11
N LEU A 5 17.04 -11.73 23.21
CA LEU A 5 17.22 -10.31 22.89
C LEU A 5 18.21 -9.63 23.84
N ILE A 6 18.13 -9.93 25.14
CA ILE A 6 19.08 -9.45 26.14
C ILE A 6 20.49 -9.97 25.82
N ALA A 7 20.64 -11.26 25.49
CA ALA A 7 21.92 -11.83 25.11
C ALA A 7 22.52 -11.16 23.87
N ILE A 8 21.72 -10.87 22.83
CA ILE A 8 22.17 -10.15 21.63
C ILE A 8 22.57 -8.71 21.98
N GLY A 9 21.84 -8.05 22.88
CA GLY A 9 22.18 -6.71 23.38
C GLY A 9 23.57 -6.66 24.00
N PHE A 10 23.92 -7.66 24.81
CA PHE A 10 25.25 -7.75 25.45
C PHE A 10 26.36 -8.31 24.54
N LEU A 11 26.04 -9.23 23.61
CA LEU A 11 27.04 -9.92 22.77
C LEU A 11 27.35 -9.20 21.46
N GLN A 12 26.39 -8.47 20.89
CA GLN A 12 26.57 -7.74 19.63
C GLN A 12 26.37 -6.24 19.81
N SER A 13 25.12 -5.80 20.01
CA SER A 13 24.79 -4.41 20.28
C SER A 13 23.29 -4.29 20.59
N TRP A 14 22.93 -3.24 21.34
CA TRP A 14 21.54 -2.89 21.60
C TRP A 14 20.80 -2.47 20.33
N ASN A 15 21.46 -1.84 19.36
CA ASN A 15 20.84 -1.46 18.09
C ASN A 15 20.37 -2.69 17.30
N VAL A 16 21.19 -3.75 17.21
CA VAL A 16 20.80 -5.01 16.56
C VAL A 16 19.67 -5.69 17.33
N ALA A 17 19.73 -5.71 18.68
CA ALA A 17 18.67 -6.27 19.51
C ALA A 17 17.31 -5.56 19.29
N PHE A 18 17.30 -4.23 19.22
CA PHE A 18 16.09 -3.46 18.93
C PHE A 18 15.61 -3.63 17.48
N GLY A 19 16.52 -3.77 16.51
CA GLY A 19 16.18 -4.11 15.13
C GLY A 19 15.47 -5.45 15.02
N ILE A 20 15.98 -6.49 15.70
CA ILE A 20 15.34 -7.81 15.76
C ILE A 20 13.99 -7.72 16.47
N PHE A 21 13.91 -6.99 17.59
CA PHE A 21 12.66 -6.78 18.30
C PHE A 21 11.59 -6.15 17.40
N ASN A 22 11.95 -5.13 16.61
CA ASN A 22 11.04 -4.50 15.65
C ASN A 22 10.51 -5.52 14.62
N LEU A 23 11.38 -6.34 14.02
CA LEU A 23 10.98 -7.40 13.10
C LEU A 23 10.06 -8.45 13.76
N CYS A 24 10.33 -8.78 15.03
CA CYS A 24 9.46 -9.67 15.82
C CYS A 24 8.06 -9.05 16.02
N VAL A 25 7.97 -7.76 16.35
CA VAL A 25 6.68 -7.07 16.54
C VAL A 25 5.89 -7.04 15.23
N ILE A 26 6.52 -6.69 14.11
CA ILE A 26 5.89 -6.70 12.79
C ILE A 26 5.34 -8.10 12.46
N SER A 27 6.16 -9.14 12.68
CA SER A 27 5.77 -10.53 12.43
C SER A 27 4.66 -11.00 13.38
N ALA A 28 4.66 -10.55 14.64
CA ALA A 28 3.64 -10.87 15.62
C ALA A 28 2.27 -10.28 15.24
N VAL A 29 2.23 -9.03 14.75
CA VAL A 29 0.99 -8.42 14.24
C VAL A 29 0.43 -9.21 13.07
N MET A 30 1.28 -9.60 12.12
CA MET A 30 0.90 -10.46 11.00
C MET A 30 0.35 -11.80 11.47
N ALA A 31 1.04 -12.47 12.39
CA ALA A 31 0.61 -13.76 12.95
C ALA A 31 -0.72 -13.66 13.71
N LEU A 32 -0.94 -12.58 14.47
CA LEU A 32 -2.21 -12.32 15.15
C LEU A 32 -3.36 -12.18 14.14
N GLY A 33 -3.16 -11.46 13.04
CA GLY A 33 -4.16 -11.32 11.98
C GLY A 33 -4.56 -12.66 11.36
N VAL A 34 -3.59 -13.51 11.05
CA VAL A 34 -3.85 -14.86 10.51
C VAL A 34 -4.53 -15.76 11.54
N ASN A 35 -4.09 -15.72 12.80
CA ASN A 35 -4.72 -16.47 13.90
C ASN A 35 -6.18 -16.05 14.13
N MET A 36 -6.52 -14.77 13.94
CA MET A 36 -7.90 -14.32 14.04
C MET A 36 -8.79 -14.91 12.95
N GLN A 37 -8.29 -14.99 11.71
CA GLN A 37 -9.04 -15.51 10.57
C GLN A 37 -9.19 -17.04 10.61
N TRP A 38 -8.08 -17.75 10.84
CA TRP A 38 -8.10 -19.21 10.82
C TRP A 38 -8.49 -19.80 12.18
N GLY A 39 -7.94 -19.26 13.28
CA GLY A 39 -8.16 -19.80 14.63
C GLY A 39 -9.59 -19.58 15.13
N TYR A 40 -10.11 -18.35 15.05
CA TYR A 40 -11.45 -18.05 15.58
C TYR A 40 -12.56 -18.22 14.54
N ALA A 41 -12.36 -17.77 13.29
CA ALA A 41 -13.40 -17.86 12.27
C ALA A 41 -13.38 -19.21 11.50
N GLY A 42 -12.34 -20.02 11.64
CA GLY A 42 -12.21 -21.30 10.94
C GLY A 42 -12.01 -21.18 9.42
N LEU A 43 -11.68 -19.98 8.92
CA LEU A 43 -11.52 -19.70 7.51
C LEU A 43 -10.03 -19.67 7.15
N PHE A 44 -9.61 -20.62 6.32
CA PHE A 44 -8.25 -20.63 5.80
C PHE A 44 -8.11 -19.61 4.66
N ASN A 45 -7.43 -18.49 4.94
CA ASN A 45 -7.18 -17.42 3.99
C ASN A 45 -5.68 -17.36 3.66
N VAL A 46 -5.33 -17.62 2.40
CA VAL A 46 -3.95 -17.58 1.92
C VAL A 46 -3.61 -16.21 1.31
N GLY A 47 -4.62 -15.38 1.05
CA GLY A 47 -4.48 -14.09 0.39
C GLY A 47 -4.00 -12.93 1.25
N VAL A 48 -3.40 -13.21 2.42
CA VAL A 48 -3.00 -12.18 3.41
C VAL A 48 -1.92 -11.24 2.86
N MET A 49 -1.07 -11.74 1.96
CA MET A 49 -0.01 -10.94 1.32
C MET A 49 -0.57 -9.81 0.47
N GLY A 50 -1.69 -10.00 -0.24
CA GLY A 50 -2.35 -8.96 -1.02
C GLY A 50 -2.82 -7.79 -0.15
N PHE A 51 -3.41 -8.07 1.02
CA PHE A 51 -3.81 -7.03 1.98
C PHE A 51 -2.62 -6.28 2.58
N THR A 52 -1.53 -6.99 2.83
CA THR A 52 -0.28 -6.40 3.31
C THR A 52 0.30 -5.45 2.26
N ALA A 53 0.29 -5.87 0.99
CA ALA A 53 0.75 -5.04 -0.12
C ALA A 53 -0.13 -3.78 -0.30
N LEU A 54 -1.46 -3.91 -0.17
CA LEU A 54 -2.37 -2.75 -0.17
C LEU A 54 -2.08 -1.79 0.99
N GLY A 55 -1.80 -2.31 2.18
CA GLY A 55 -1.42 -1.49 3.33
C GLY A 55 -0.11 -0.74 3.10
N GLY A 56 0.90 -1.41 2.54
CA GLY A 56 2.18 -0.81 2.16
C GLY A 56 2.02 0.27 1.08
N LEU A 57 1.23 0.01 0.03
CA LEU A 57 0.94 1.00 -0.99
C LEU A 57 0.17 2.20 -0.40
N THR A 58 -0.75 1.98 0.53
CA THR A 58 -1.46 3.07 1.21
C THR A 58 -0.49 3.94 2.00
N ALA A 59 0.51 3.35 2.68
CA ALA A 59 1.56 4.10 3.37
C ALA A 59 2.34 5.00 2.41
N VAL A 60 2.69 4.50 1.22
CA VAL A 60 3.35 5.27 0.17
C VAL A 60 2.47 6.42 -0.33
N LEU A 61 1.23 6.12 -0.74
CA LEU A 61 0.32 7.09 -1.36
C LEU A 61 -0.14 8.19 -0.40
N VAL A 62 -0.18 7.92 0.90
CA VAL A 62 -0.55 8.93 1.90
C VAL A 62 0.67 9.75 2.31
N SER A 63 1.82 9.10 2.52
CA SER A 63 2.94 9.72 3.25
C SER A 63 4.01 10.32 2.38
N MET A 64 4.25 9.76 1.19
CA MET A 64 5.29 10.29 0.31
C MET A 64 4.88 11.68 -0.20
N PRO A 65 5.83 12.62 -0.36
CA PRO A 65 5.54 13.89 -0.98
C PRO A 65 5.09 13.69 -2.45
N PRO A 66 4.24 14.58 -2.98
CA PRO A 66 3.87 14.53 -4.39
C PRO A 66 5.07 14.88 -5.26
N VAL A 67 5.26 14.15 -6.36
CA VAL A 67 6.31 14.44 -7.35
C VAL A 67 5.80 15.53 -8.28
N GLY A 68 6.16 16.78 -8.00
CA GLY A 68 5.64 17.95 -8.71
C GLY A 68 5.83 17.87 -10.23
N ASP A 69 7.00 17.42 -10.68
CA ASP A 69 7.31 17.28 -12.10
C ASP A 69 6.42 16.22 -12.78
N ALA A 70 6.11 15.11 -12.10
CA ALA A 70 5.22 14.07 -12.61
C ALA A 70 3.77 14.57 -12.73
N TRP A 71 3.30 15.33 -11.74
CA TRP A 71 1.98 15.98 -11.77
C TRP A 71 1.89 17.04 -12.86
N ALA A 72 2.96 17.81 -13.09
CA ALA A 72 3.00 18.82 -14.15
C ALA A 72 3.03 18.19 -15.55
N ALA A 73 3.75 17.07 -15.71
CA ALA A 73 3.88 16.39 -16.99
C ALA A 73 2.61 15.61 -17.40
N ALA A 74 1.97 14.93 -16.45
CA ALA A 74 0.94 13.93 -16.75
C ALA A 74 -0.37 14.10 -15.99
N GLY A 75 -0.48 15.03 -15.04
CA GLY A 75 -1.67 15.19 -14.21
C GLY A 75 -2.94 15.49 -15.02
N GLY A 76 -2.80 16.28 -16.09
CA GLY A 76 -3.90 16.56 -17.03
C GLY A 76 -4.37 15.32 -17.78
N ASP A 77 -3.44 14.55 -18.34
CA ASP A 77 -3.74 13.35 -19.11
C ASP A 77 -4.30 12.22 -18.22
N ILE A 78 -3.82 12.10 -16.98
CA ILE A 78 -4.45 11.22 -15.98
C ILE A 78 -5.90 11.65 -15.72
N ALA A 79 -6.15 12.94 -15.48
CA ALA A 79 -7.52 13.42 -15.26
C ALA A 79 -8.43 13.14 -16.47
N LEU A 80 -7.92 13.33 -17.70
CA LEU A 80 -8.64 13.01 -18.93
C LEU A 80 -8.89 11.50 -19.08
N SER A 81 -7.92 10.65 -18.73
CA SER A 81 -8.10 9.20 -18.73
C SER A 81 -9.22 8.77 -17.75
N LEU A 82 -9.26 9.35 -16.55
CA LEU A 82 -10.31 9.09 -15.56
C LEU A 82 -11.68 9.58 -16.05
N LEU A 83 -11.75 10.75 -16.69
CA LEU A 83 -12.97 11.26 -17.30
C LEU A 83 -13.45 10.37 -18.46
N SER A 84 -12.53 9.86 -19.28
CA SER A 84 -12.85 8.94 -20.37
C SER A 84 -13.35 7.58 -19.86
N LEU A 85 -12.81 7.09 -18.75
CA LEU A 85 -13.30 5.90 -18.05
C LEU A 85 -14.73 6.14 -17.51
N ALA A 86 -14.95 7.25 -16.80
CA ALA A 86 -16.26 7.62 -16.29
C ALA A 86 -17.28 7.78 -17.43
N GLY A 87 -16.89 8.45 -18.51
CA GLY A 87 -17.70 8.62 -19.71
C GLY A 87 -18.08 7.28 -20.36
N THR A 88 -17.13 6.34 -20.44
CA THR A 88 -17.39 4.98 -20.95
C THR A 88 -18.39 4.23 -20.07
N ILE A 89 -18.24 4.30 -18.74
CA ILE A 89 -19.18 3.67 -17.80
C ILE A 89 -20.59 4.24 -17.97
N VAL A 90 -20.71 5.57 -18.02
CA VAL A 90 -22.00 6.25 -18.22
C VAL A 90 -22.62 5.87 -19.57
N ALA A 91 -21.82 5.82 -20.63
CA ALA A 91 -22.27 5.40 -21.96
C ALA A 91 -22.79 3.96 -21.96
N VAL A 92 -22.09 3.03 -21.30
CA VAL A 92 -22.52 1.63 -21.16
C VAL A 92 -23.82 1.53 -20.37
N ILE A 93 -23.94 2.23 -19.24
CA ILE A 93 -25.17 2.24 -18.42
C ILE A 93 -26.34 2.79 -19.22
N TYR A 94 -26.15 3.91 -19.91
CA TYR A 94 -27.16 4.53 -20.73
C TYR A 94 -27.59 3.62 -21.90
N ALA A 95 -26.62 3.07 -22.64
CA ALA A 95 -26.89 2.15 -23.74
C ALA A 95 -27.67 0.92 -23.29
N ARG A 96 -27.35 0.33 -22.13
CA ARG A 96 -28.08 -0.82 -21.58
C ARG A 96 -29.54 -0.51 -21.21
N ARG A 97 -29.88 0.76 -20.96
CA ARG A 97 -31.25 1.21 -20.68
C ARG A 97 -32.06 1.45 -21.96
N VAL A 98 -31.45 1.97 -23.02
CA VAL A 98 -32.14 2.40 -24.25
C VAL A 98 -32.23 1.30 -25.31
N VAL A 99 -31.21 0.45 -25.40
CA VAL A 99 -31.05 -0.53 -26.49
C VAL A 99 -31.93 -1.77 -26.25
N PRO A 100 -32.56 -2.34 -27.31
CA PRO A 100 -33.36 -3.56 -27.20
C PRO A 100 -32.53 -4.75 -26.70
N PRO A 101 -33.14 -5.74 -26.01
CA PRO A 101 -32.43 -6.82 -25.32
C PRO A 101 -31.46 -7.61 -26.19
N VAL A 102 -31.78 -7.81 -27.47
CA VAL A 102 -30.94 -8.52 -28.44
C VAL A 102 -29.63 -7.78 -28.73
N LEU A 103 -29.64 -6.45 -28.71
CA LEU A 103 -28.47 -5.62 -29.03
C LEU A 103 -27.67 -5.16 -27.80
N LYS A 104 -28.12 -5.46 -26.58
CA LYS A 104 -27.45 -5.00 -25.35
C LYS A 104 -26.02 -5.52 -25.23
N LEU A 105 -25.81 -6.81 -25.50
CA LEU A 105 -24.49 -7.42 -25.42
C LEU A 105 -23.53 -6.84 -26.48
N PRO A 106 -23.85 -6.86 -27.80
CA PRO A 106 -22.92 -6.34 -28.81
C PRO A 106 -22.64 -4.85 -28.63
N VAL A 107 -23.66 -4.02 -28.31
CA VAL A 107 -23.44 -2.59 -28.05
C VAL A 107 -22.55 -2.37 -26.82
N THR A 108 -22.74 -3.15 -25.74
CA THR A 108 -21.87 -3.04 -24.57
C THR A 108 -20.42 -3.40 -24.93
N LEU A 109 -20.21 -4.48 -25.68
CA LEU A 109 -18.85 -4.91 -26.09
C LEU A 109 -18.18 -3.85 -26.96
N VAL A 110 -18.90 -3.27 -27.92
CA VAL A 110 -18.37 -2.19 -28.77
C VAL A 110 -18.03 -0.95 -27.94
N LEU A 111 -18.88 -0.56 -26.99
CA LEU A 111 -18.61 0.58 -26.12
C LEU A 111 -17.43 0.34 -25.17
N LEU A 112 -17.29 -0.87 -24.63
CA LEU A 112 -16.14 -1.23 -23.81
C LEU A 112 -14.85 -1.22 -24.63
N LEU A 113 -14.88 -1.74 -25.85
CA LEU A 113 -13.74 -1.73 -26.76
C LEU A 113 -13.34 -0.30 -27.15
N ALA A 114 -14.31 0.51 -27.57
CA ALA A 114 -14.09 1.92 -27.91
C ALA A 114 -13.58 2.72 -26.70
N GLY A 115 -14.16 2.49 -25.52
CA GLY A 115 -13.72 3.11 -24.27
C GLY A 115 -12.31 2.71 -23.88
N TYR A 116 -11.93 1.44 -24.02
CA TYR A 116 -10.57 0.96 -23.77
C TYR A 116 -9.54 1.70 -24.65
N PHE A 117 -9.80 1.82 -25.96
CA PHE A 117 -8.92 2.57 -26.85
C PHE A 117 -8.89 4.07 -26.51
N LEU A 118 -10.04 4.66 -26.15
CA LEU A 118 -10.12 6.06 -25.75
C LEU A 118 -9.31 6.34 -24.48
N ILE A 119 -9.41 5.49 -23.46
CA ILE A 119 -8.61 5.59 -22.24
C ILE A 119 -7.11 5.48 -22.60
N GLY A 120 -6.76 4.54 -23.47
CA GLY A 120 -5.37 4.31 -23.90
C GLY A 120 -4.71 5.52 -24.57
N VAL A 121 -5.48 6.37 -25.26
CA VAL A 121 -4.96 7.61 -25.88
C VAL A 121 -4.40 8.58 -24.85
N PHE A 122 -5.01 8.66 -23.66
CA PHE A 122 -4.57 9.57 -22.60
C PHE A 122 -3.69 8.87 -21.57
N PHE A 123 -4.03 7.64 -21.19
CA PHE A 123 -3.37 6.94 -20.11
C PHE A 123 -1.95 6.47 -20.47
N GLY A 124 -1.74 5.90 -21.66
CA GLY A 124 -0.43 5.38 -22.07
C GLY A 124 0.66 6.47 -22.10
N PRO A 125 0.45 7.59 -22.82
CA PRO A 125 1.42 8.69 -22.82
C PRO A 125 1.64 9.28 -21.43
N ALA A 126 0.61 9.31 -20.57
CA ALA A 126 0.72 9.82 -19.22
C ALA A 126 1.63 8.94 -18.34
N THR A 127 1.46 7.62 -18.38
CA THR A 127 2.30 6.69 -17.60
C THR A 127 3.74 6.73 -18.09
N ASP A 128 3.97 6.74 -19.40
CA ASP A 128 5.30 6.83 -20.00
C ASP A 128 6.01 8.14 -19.58
N ALA A 129 5.27 9.25 -19.58
CA ALA A 129 5.80 10.54 -19.15
C ALA A 129 6.20 10.53 -17.66
N ILE A 130 5.37 9.96 -16.78
CA ILE A 130 5.67 9.84 -15.34
C ILE A 130 6.90 8.99 -15.10
N GLU A 131 6.98 7.84 -15.75
CA GLU A 131 8.07 6.89 -15.57
C GLU A 131 9.41 7.41 -16.11
N SER A 132 9.36 8.32 -17.10
CA SER A 132 10.57 8.96 -17.64
C SER A 132 11.20 10.00 -16.70
N ILE A 133 10.46 10.46 -15.68
CA ILE A 133 10.93 11.50 -14.75
C ILE A 133 11.72 10.86 -13.62
N ASP A 134 13.05 11.03 -13.70
CA ASP A 134 14.03 10.43 -12.79
C ASP A 134 13.69 8.96 -12.44
N PRO A 135 13.88 8.05 -13.42
CA PRO A 135 13.49 6.64 -13.27
C PRO A 135 14.16 5.93 -12.09
N ALA A 136 15.29 6.48 -11.60
CA ALA A 136 16.02 5.94 -10.46
C ALA A 136 15.39 6.36 -9.12
N LEU A 137 14.93 7.62 -8.98
CA LEU A 137 14.48 8.17 -7.71
C LEU A 137 12.96 8.42 -7.63
N SER A 138 12.30 8.93 -8.68
CA SER A 138 10.92 9.44 -8.59
C SER A 138 10.01 9.07 -9.76
N GLY A 139 10.27 7.98 -10.48
CA GLY A 139 9.45 7.48 -11.60
C GLY A 139 8.06 6.95 -11.20
N TYR A 140 7.26 7.75 -10.49
CA TYR A 140 5.87 7.56 -10.09
C TYR A 140 5.28 8.91 -9.62
N LEU A 141 3.97 8.99 -9.37
CA LEU A 141 3.30 10.25 -9.00
C LEU A 141 3.64 10.82 -7.61
N GLY A 142 4.21 10.02 -6.72
CA GLY A 142 4.31 10.38 -5.30
C GLY A 142 3.03 10.11 -4.51
N GLY A 143 2.94 10.72 -3.34
CA GLY A 143 1.78 10.61 -2.44
C GLY A 143 1.19 11.97 -2.06
N ALA A 144 0.31 11.97 -1.07
CA ALA A 144 -0.36 13.16 -0.57
C ALA A 144 0.51 14.03 0.37
N GLY A 145 1.69 13.55 0.77
CA GLY A 145 2.58 14.26 1.70
C GLY A 145 2.02 14.43 3.11
N LEU A 146 1.04 13.60 3.51
CA LEU A 146 0.43 13.66 4.83
C LEU A 146 1.29 12.93 5.88
N PRO A 147 1.12 13.24 7.19
CA PRO A 147 1.82 12.52 8.23
C PRO A 147 1.53 11.01 8.18
N VAL A 148 2.58 10.20 8.31
CA VAL A 148 2.52 8.73 8.15
C VAL A 148 1.57 8.07 9.14
N LEU A 149 1.36 8.69 10.30
CA LEU A 149 0.39 8.23 11.30
C LEU A 149 -1.04 8.19 10.75
N VAL A 150 -1.37 9.07 9.79
CA VAL A 150 -2.69 9.07 9.10
C VAL A 150 -2.80 7.88 8.16
N ALA A 151 -1.67 7.41 7.62
CA ALA A 151 -1.65 6.27 6.71
C ALA A 151 -2.00 4.95 7.39
N TRP A 152 -1.74 4.79 8.69
CA TRP A 152 -2.04 3.55 9.42
C TRP A 152 -3.54 3.22 9.49
N PRO A 153 -4.43 4.11 9.99
CA PRO A 153 -5.86 3.86 9.98
C PRO A 153 -6.42 3.80 8.55
N LEU A 154 -5.90 4.62 7.63
CA LEU A 154 -6.31 4.55 6.21
C LEU A 154 -5.94 3.21 5.58
N ALA A 155 -4.76 2.68 5.83
CA ALA A 155 -4.34 1.36 5.36
C ALA A 155 -5.27 0.26 5.91
N GLY A 156 -5.64 0.36 7.19
CA GLY A 156 -6.63 -0.52 7.80
C GLY A 156 -8.00 -0.44 7.11
N LEU A 157 -8.47 0.77 6.78
CA LEU A 157 -9.73 0.98 6.06
C LEU A 157 -9.69 0.46 4.62
N VAL A 158 -8.59 0.68 3.90
CA VAL A 158 -8.38 0.17 2.53
C VAL A 158 -8.35 -1.36 2.54
N ALA A 159 -7.60 -1.96 3.47
CA ALA A 159 -7.55 -3.41 3.62
C ALA A 159 -8.90 -4.00 4.03
N ALA A 160 -9.63 -3.35 4.95
CA ALA A 160 -10.98 -3.75 5.35
C ALA A 160 -11.98 -3.66 4.18
N GLY A 161 -11.90 -2.60 3.38
CA GLY A 161 -12.74 -2.42 2.19
C GLY A 161 -12.47 -3.50 1.13
N ALA A 162 -11.19 -3.76 0.83
CA ALA A 162 -10.80 -4.85 -0.05
C ALA A 162 -11.26 -6.21 0.49
N GLY A 163 -11.06 -6.46 1.79
CA GLY A 163 -11.45 -7.71 2.45
C GLY A 163 -12.96 -7.94 2.43
N TRP A 164 -13.75 -6.88 2.62
CA TRP A 164 -15.20 -6.93 2.52
C TRP A 164 -15.68 -7.24 1.09
N LEU A 165 -15.06 -6.62 0.09
CA LEU A 165 -15.39 -6.86 -1.33
C LEU A 165 -15.09 -8.32 -1.71
N ILE A 166 -13.89 -8.78 -1.36
CA ILE A 166 -13.45 -10.15 -1.61
C ILE A 166 -14.33 -11.15 -0.88
N GLY A 167 -14.62 -10.87 0.40
CA GLY A 167 -15.52 -11.66 1.22
C GLY A 167 -16.87 -11.84 0.55
N ARG A 168 -17.48 -10.76 0.04
CA ARG A 168 -18.77 -10.82 -0.69
C ARG A 168 -18.72 -11.70 -1.93
N ILE A 169 -17.65 -11.64 -2.71
CA ILE A 169 -17.50 -12.44 -3.94
C ILE A 169 -17.28 -13.93 -3.59
N ALA A 170 -16.62 -14.21 -2.47
CA ALA A 170 -16.27 -15.56 -2.03
C ALA A 170 -17.31 -16.23 -1.11
N LEU A 171 -18.41 -15.52 -0.76
CA LEU A 171 -19.49 -16.08 0.06
C LEU A 171 -20.05 -17.36 -0.57
N GLY A 172 -20.12 -18.44 0.22
CA GLY A 172 -20.67 -19.73 -0.20
C GLY A 172 -19.65 -20.73 -0.73
N LEU A 173 -18.36 -20.39 -0.79
CA LEU A 173 -17.29 -21.35 -1.10
C LEU A 173 -17.01 -22.27 0.10
N ARG A 174 -16.70 -23.54 -0.17
CA ARG A 174 -16.09 -24.44 0.84
C ARG A 174 -14.70 -23.92 1.23
N ALA A 175 -14.24 -24.24 2.44
CA ALA A 175 -12.98 -23.74 2.99
C ALA A 175 -11.79 -23.91 2.03
N ASP A 176 -11.65 -25.07 1.39
CA ASP A 176 -10.56 -25.35 0.45
C ASP A 176 -10.62 -24.45 -0.80
N TYR A 177 -11.83 -24.17 -1.29
CA TYR A 177 -12.02 -23.29 -2.45
C TYR A 177 -11.85 -21.82 -2.09
N LEU A 178 -12.22 -21.43 -0.86
CA LEU A 178 -11.95 -20.08 -0.35
C LEU A 178 -10.45 -19.81 -0.30
N ALA A 179 -9.65 -20.78 0.12
CA ALA A 179 -8.20 -20.66 0.16
C ALA A 179 -7.59 -20.45 -1.24
N ILE A 180 -8.01 -21.25 -2.21
CA ILE A 180 -7.57 -21.13 -3.60
C ILE A 180 -7.99 -19.77 -4.19
N ALA A 181 -9.25 -19.36 -3.96
CA ALA A 181 -9.77 -18.09 -4.45
C ALA A 181 -9.02 -16.89 -3.86
N THR A 182 -8.74 -16.91 -2.55
CA THR A 182 -8.02 -15.82 -1.87
C THR A 182 -6.56 -15.73 -2.30
N LEU A 183 -5.89 -16.86 -2.56
CA LEU A 183 -4.57 -16.88 -3.18
C LEU A 183 -4.62 -16.20 -4.55
N GLY A 184 -5.54 -16.61 -5.44
CA GLY A 184 -5.67 -16.02 -6.77
C GLY A 184 -5.93 -14.51 -6.73
N ILE A 185 -6.80 -14.05 -5.83
CA ILE A 185 -7.07 -12.63 -5.65
C ILE A 185 -5.84 -11.87 -5.13
N SER A 186 -5.11 -12.46 -4.18
CA SER A 186 -3.86 -11.87 -3.66
C SER A 186 -2.82 -11.70 -4.77
N GLU A 187 -2.65 -12.70 -5.64
CA GLU A 187 -1.75 -12.60 -6.78
C GLU A 187 -2.23 -11.55 -7.80
N ILE A 188 -3.54 -11.38 -8.00
CA ILE A 188 -4.07 -10.30 -8.83
C ILE A 188 -3.70 -8.93 -8.24
N ILE A 189 -3.91 -8.74 -6.92
CA ILE A 189 -3.56 -7.49 -6.24
C ILE A 189 -2.05 -7.21 -6.37
N ILE A 190 -1.22 -8.21 -6.10
CA ILE A 190 0.23 -8.10 -6.20
C ILE A 190 0.65 -7.81 -7.64
N ALA A 191 0.02 -8.44 -8.63
CA ALA A 191 0.28 -8.18 -10.04
C ALA A 191 -0.07 -6.73 -10.41
N ILE A 192 -1.24 -6.22 -10.01
CA ILE A 192 -1.62 -4.83 -10.22
C ILE A 192 -0.57 -3.90 -9.60
N ILE A 193 -0.20 -4.13 -8.34
CA ILE A 193 0.81 -3.30 -7.67
C ILE A 193 2.17 -3.39 -8.40
N LYS A 194 2.53 -4.53 -8.98
CA LYS A 194 3.79 -4.68 -9.72
C LYS A 194 3.78 -4.01 -11.09
N TYR A 195 2.64 -4.00 -11.78
CA TYR A 195 2.54 -3.49 -13.15
C TYR A 195 2.04 -2.05 -13.26
N GLU A 196 1.39 -1.51 -12.23
CA GLU A 196 1.00 -0.10 -12.18
C GLU A 196 2.18 0.78 -11.70
N GLU A 197 3.26 0.80 -12.48
CA GLU A 197 4.52 1.45 -12.10
C GLU A 197 4.38 2.95 -11.85
N TRP A 198 3.60 3.65 -12.67
CA TRP A 198 3.27 5.08 -12.48
C TRP A 198 2.69 5.41 -11.09
N LEU A 199 2.08 4.43 -10.40
CA LEU A 199 1.46 4.61 -9.09
C LEU A 199 2.33 4.06 -7.95
N SER A 200 2.85 2.85 -8.09
CA SER A 200 3.52 2.11 -7.02
C SER A 200 5.04 2.02 -7.16
N ARG A 201 5.58 2.44 -8.32
CA ARG A 201 6.92 2.12 -8.85
C ARG A 201 7.15 0.63 -9.16
N GLY A 202 6.12 -0.19 -9.12
CA GLY A 202 6.20 -1.62 -9.41
C GLY A 202 7.23 -2.35 -8.55
N VAL A 203 8.26 -2.90 -9.20
CA VAL A 203 9.38 -3.59 -8.53
C VAL A 203 10.53 -2.64 -8.13
N LYS A 204 10.48 -1.36 -8.52
CA LYS A 204 11.47 -0.33 -8.22
C LYS A 204 11.14 0.30 -6.86
N ASN A 205 11.53 -0.35 -5.77
CA ASN A 205 11.23 0.04 -4.38
C ASN A 205 11.11 1.56 -4.13
N VAL A 206 10.08 1.96 -3.38
CA VAL A 206 9.97 3.31 -2.82
C VAL A 206 10.82 3.38 -1.55
N THR A 207 11.83 4.26 -1.53
CA THR A 207 12.71 4.46 -0.37
C THR A 207 12.40 5.79 0.34
N GLY A 208 12.83 5.90 1.60
CA GLY A 208 12.72 7.16 2.34
C GLY A 208 11.30 7.54 2.77
N ILE A 209 10.41 6.55 2.97
CA ILE A 209 9.08 6.81 3.53
C ILE A 209 9.26 7.57 4.85
N PRO A 210 8.61 8.74 5.03
CA PRO A 210 8.73 9.50 6.26
C PRO A 210 8.34 8.63 7.44
N ARG A 211 8.90 8.92 8.61
CA ARG A 211 8.60 8.16 9.83
C ARG A 211 8.01 9.08 10.89
N PRO A 212 7.16 8.52 11.77
CA PRO A 212 6.50 9.32 12.79
C PRO A 212 7.46 9.86 13.86
N VAL A 213 8.67 9.31 13.95
CA VAL A 213 9.68 9.66 14.96
C VAL A 213 11.00 10.14 14.34
N PRO A 214 11.72 11.08 14.99
CA PRO A 214 13.05 11.54 14.56
C PRO A 214 14.13 10.45 14.50
N TYR A 215 15.26 10.71 13.83
CA TYR A 215 16.34 9.71 13.70
C TYR A 215 16.98 9.51 15.05
N GLU A 216 17.54 8.34 15.29
CA GLU A 216 18.09 7.93 16.58
C GLU A 216 19.10 8.98 17.07
N VAL A 217 19.93 9.48 16.15
CA VAL A 217 20.86 10.60 16.37
C VAL A 217 20.13 11.88 16.81
N ASN A 218 19.09 12.28 16.08
CA ASN A 218 18.32 13.50 16.39
C ASN A 218 17.39 13.35 17.60
N LEU A 219 17.02 12.11 17.96
CA LEU A 219 16.10 11.79 19.05
C LEU A 219 16.79 12.01 20.40
N VAL A 220 18.05 11.64 20.50
CA VAL A 220 18.89 11.85 21.70
C VAL A 220 19.05 13.33 22.02
N GLU A 221 19.06 14.19 21.00
CA GLU A 221 19.13 15.64 21.15
C GLU A 221 17.76 16.28 21.52
N SER A 222 16.67 15.53 21.43
CA SER A 222 15.33 16.09 21.63
C SER A 222 14.98 16.29 23.11
N GLU A 223 14.52 17.50 23.44
CA GLU A 223 14.27 17.91 24.83
C GLU A 223 13.24 17.03 25.55
N TRP A 224 12.19 16.60 24.84
CA TRP A 224 11.17 15.71 25.41
C TRP A 224 11.75 14.33 25.79
N PHE A 225 12.69 13.83 24.99
CA PHE A 225 13.32 12.53 25.23
C PHE A 225 14.29 12.62 26.41
N ILE A 226 15.06 13.71 26.48
CA ILE A 226 15.95 14.01 27.62
C ILE A 226 15.14 14.10 28.92
N ASN A 227 14.02 14.82 28.91
CA ASN A 227 13.15 14.95 30.08
C ASN A 227 12.52 13.62 30.50
N LEU A 228 12.13 12.77 29.53
CA LEU A 228 11.60 11.44 29.80
C LEU A 228 12.66 10.53 30.42
N ALA A 229 13.88 10.54 29.88
CA ALA A 229 14.99 9.75 30.41
C ALA A 229 15.41 10.21 31.82
N ASN A 230 15.44 11.52 32.06
CA ASN A 230 15.65 12.08 33.40
C ASN A 230 14.56 11.64 34.39
N PHE A 231 13.29 11.56 33.95
CA PHE A 231 12.21 11.03 34.77
C PHE A 231 12.43 9.56 35.18
N PHE A 232 13.02 8.75 34.30
CA PHE A 232 13.44 7.38 34.61
C PHE A 232 14.79 7.27 35.33
N GLY A 233 15.43 8.40 35.68
CA GLY A 233 16.71 8.43 36.38
C GLY A 233 17.94 8.15 35.50
N ALA A 234 17.79 8.21 34.18
CA ALA A 234 18.89 8.09 33.23
C ALA A 234 19.49 9.48 32.95
N SER A 235 20.47 9.90 33.76
CA SER A 235 21.07 11.25 33.72
C SER A 235 22.19 11.43 32.69
N GLU A 236 22.78 10.35 32.18
CA GLU A 236 23.93 10.37 31.24
C GLU A 236 23.49 9.87 29.86
N ILE A 237 22.77 10.71 29.13
CA ILE A 237 22.35 10.42 27.73
C ILE A 237 23.36 11.02 26.74
N SER A 238 24.20 11.96 27.19
CA SER A 238 25.17 12.70 26.36
C SER A 238 26.24 11.81 25.72
N ASP A 239 26.61 10.70 26.35
CA ASP A 239 27.67 9.81 25.85
C ASP A 239 27.16 8.81 24.79
N ALA A 240 25.84 8.61 24.68
CA ALA A 240 25.23 7.68 23.74
C ALA A 240 25.21 8.20 22.29
N ALA A 241 25.41 9.49 22.06
CA ALA A 241 25.49 10.09 20.72
C ALA A 241 26.84 9.87 20.02
N SER A 242 27.85 9.36 20.74
CA SER A 242 29.22 9.15 20.25
C SER A 242 29.60 7.70 19.91
N LEU A 243 28.65 6.76 20.02
CA LEU A 243 28.77 5.35 19.66
C LEU A 243 27.87 5.00 18.48
#